data_AF-A0ABC8EBN9-F1
#
_entry.id   AF-A0ABC8EBN9-F1
#
_cell.length_a   1.000
_cell.length_b   1.000
_cell.length_c   1.000
_cell.angle_alpha   90.00
_cell.angle_beta   90.00
_cell.angle_gamma   90.00
#
_symmetry.space_group_name_H-M   'P 1'
#
loop_
_entity.id
_entity.type
_entity.pdbx_description
1 polymer ?
#
loop_
_entity_poly.entity_id
_entity_poly.type
_entity_poly.pdbx_seq_one_letter_code
_entity_poly.pdbx_strand_id
1 'polypeptide(L)' 'MANPAFKSLLESINAQIKSLNENDLKVYDEDNPEFFITGIEYRQDEDKLIFKTDEDPEEFKRIHQKE' A
#
# COMPACT_ATOMS: atom_id res chain seq x y z
N MET A 1 -1.40 11.25 -23.45
CA MET A 1 -2.58 10.36 -23.42
C MET A 1 -2.32 9.34 -22.33
N ALA A 2 -3.16 9.25 -21.30
CA ALA A 2 -3.06 8.18 -20.31
C ALA A 2 -3.26 6.85 -21.03
N ASN A 3 -2.22 6.01 -21.09
CA ASN A 3 -2.27 4.71 -21.75
C ASN A 3 -3.37 3.87 -21.07
N PRO A 4 -4.45 3.47 -21.78
CA PRO A 4 -5.55 2.70 -21.18
C PRO A 4 -5.05 1.41 -20.51
N ALA A 5 -4.03 0.77 -21.07
CA ALA A 5 -3.42 -0.41 -20.47
C ALA A 5 -2.76 -0.10 -19.12
N PHE A 6 -2.08 1.04 -19.00
CA PHE A 6 -1.49 1.48 -17.74
C PHE A 6 -2.54 1.73 -16.66
N LYS A 7 -3.64 2.39 -17.02
CA LYS A 7 -4.75 2.62 -16.09
C LYS A 7 -5.36 1.30 -15.60
N SER A 8 -5.59 0.34 -16.49
CA SER A 8 -6.11 -0.98 -16.11
C SER A 8 -5.15 -1.77 -15.22
N LEU A 9 -3.84 -1.68 -15.46
CA LEU A 9 -2.83 -2.29 -14.58
C LEU A 9 -2.86 -1.67 -13.17
N LEU A 10 -2.91 -0.34 -13.10
CA LEU A 10 -2.98 0.39 -11.83
C LEU A 10 -4.24 0.00 -11.03
N GLU A 11 -5.39 -0.05 -11.68
CA GLU A 11 -6.65 -0.48 -11.08
C GLU A 11 -6.61 -1.94 -10.62
N SER A 12 -6.00 -2.84 -11.40
CA SER A 12 -5.85 -4.25 -11.05
C SER A 12 -4.95 -4.46 -9.83
N ILE A 13 -3.82 -3.75 -9.75
CA ILE A 13 -2.91 -3.83 -8.61
C ILE A 13 -3.62 -3.33 -7.35
N ASN A 14 -4.31 -2.20 -7.43
CA ASN A 14 -5.08 -1.67 -6.30
C ASN A 14 -6.18 -2.63 -5.83
N ALA A 15 -6.86 -3.32 -6.76
CA ALA A 15 -7.84 -4.35 -6.40
C ALA A 15 -7.21 -5.53 -5.67
N GLN A 16 -6.02 -5.97 -6.08
CA GLN A 16 -5.28 -7.05 -5.41
C GLN A 16 -4.83 -6.62 -4.00
N ILE A 17 -4.26 -5.41 -3.85
CA ILE A 17 -3.86 -4.86 -2.55
C ILE A 17 -5.07 -4.78 -1.61
N LYS A 18 -6.20 -4.27 -2.11
CA LYS A 18 -7.44 -4.22 -1.33
C LYS A 18 -7.88 -5.61 -0.87
N SER A 19 -7.88 -6.60 -1.77
CA SER A 19 -8.25 -7.97 -1.41
C SER A 19 -7.31 -8.57 -0.37
N LEU A 20 -6.00 -8.29 -0.43
CA LEU A 20 -5.05 -8.72 0.60
C LEU A 20 -5.38 -8.11 1.97
N ASN A 21 -5.60 -6.79 2.01
CA ASN A 21 -5.91 -6.07 3.23
C ASN A 21 -7.24 -6.52 3.87
N GLU A 22 -8.25 -6.83 3.07
CA GLU A 22 -9.55 -7.34 3.53
C GLU A 22 -9.48 -8.78 4.09
N ASN A 23 -8.42 -9.54 3.76
CA ASN A 23 -8.19 -10.91 4.24
C ASN A 23 -7.10 -10.98 5.32
N ASP A 24 -6.75 -9.85 5.95
CA ASP A 24 -5.68 -9.73 6.96
C ASP A 24 -4.29 -10.18 6.45
N LEU A 25 -4.08 -10.19 5.14
CA LEU A 25 -2.81 -10.50 4.47
C LEU A 25 -2.07 -9.21 4.10
N LYS A 26 -2.00 -8.27 5.04
CA LYS A 26 -1.39 -6.94 4.84
C LYS A 26 0.09 -7.07 4.50
N VAL A 27 0.55 -6.24 3.56
CA VAL A 27 1.97 -6.15 3.19
C VAL A 27 2.56 -4.95 3.92
N TYR A 28 3.43 -5.23 4.88
CA TYR A 28 4.07 -4.23 5.74
C TYR A 28 5.35 -3.69 5.14
N ASP A 29 5.68 -2.46 5.51
CA ASP A 29 6.98 -1.84 5.24
C ASP A 29 8.03 -2.39 6.20
N GLU A 30 9.17 -2.86 5.67
CA GLU A 30 10.27 -3.39 6.48
C GLU A 30 10.95 -2.30 7.32
N ASP A 31 11.05 -1.08 6.77
CA ASP A 31 11.66 0.06 7.43
C ASP A 31 10.70 0.73 8.43
N ASN A 32 9.38 0.59 8.20
CA ASN A 32 8.33 1.10 9.07
C ASN A 32 7.28 0.00 9.38
N PRO A 33 7.58 -0.96 10.28
CA PRO A 33 6.75 -2.16 10.50
C PRO A 33 5.33 -1.89 11.01
N GLU A 34 5.05 -0.67 11.45
CA GLU A 34 3.71 -0.21 11.85
C GLU A 34 2.84 0.23 10.66
N PHE A 35 3.40 0.31 9.45
CA PHE A 35 2.69 0.73 8.24
C PHE A 35 2.51 -0.41 7.25
N PHE A 36 1.36 -0.44 6.59
CA PHE A 36 1.06 -1.39 5.51
C PHE A 36 0.58 -0.68 4.26
N ILE A 37 0.79 -1.28 3.09
CA ILE A 37 0.38 -0.70 1.81
C ILE A 37 -1.15 -0.72 1.65
N THR A 38 -1.73 0.43 1.28
CA THR A 38 -3.16 0.57 0.97
C THR A 38 -3.44 0.69 -0.52
N GLY A 39 -2.43 1.03 -1.31
CA GLY A 39 -2.55 1.11 -2.76
C GLY A 39 -1.33 1.74 -3.41
N ILE A 40 -1.41 1.93 -4.71
CA ILE A 40 -0.43 2.63 -5.53
C ILE A 40 -1.12 3.71 -6.37
N GLU A 41 -0.41 4.79 -6.63
CA GLU A 41 -0.83 5.87 -7.52
C GLU A 41 0.29 6.25 -8.47
N TYR A 42 -0.08 6.76 -9.65
CA TYR A 42 0.88 7.34 -10.57
C TYR A 42 0.96 8.85 -10.35
N ARG A 43 2.15 9.32 -9.99
CA ARG A 43 2.48 10.74 -9.85
C ARG A 43 3.10 11.25 -11.15
N GLN A 44 2.31 12.05 -11.89
CA GLN A 44 2.70 12.58 -13.20
C GLN A 44 3.84 13.60 -13.14
N ASP A 45 3.94 14.33 -12.03
CA ASP A 45 4.99 15.30 -11.76
C ASP A 45 6.36 14.64 -11.60
N GLU A 46 6.40 13.43 -11.05
CA GLU A 46 7.63 12.67 -10.82
C GLU A 46 7.86 11.57 -11.87
N ASP A 47 6.89 11.30 -12.73
CA ASP A 47 6.83 10.14 -13.64
C ASP A 47 7.09 8.81 -12.90
N LYS A 48 6.45 8.62 -11.74
CA LYS A 48 6.67 7.47 -10.85
C LYS A 48 5.37 6.87 -10.32
N LEU A 49 5.43 5.57 -10.02
CA LEU A 49 4.45 4.91 -9.18
C LEU A 49 4.87 5.06 -7.72
N ILE A 50 3.98 5.62 -6.90
CA ILE A 50 4.18 5.81 -5.47
C ILE A 50 3.17 4.94 -4.74
N PHE A 51 3.62 4.19 -3.75
CA PHE A 51 2.75 3.43 -2.87
C PHE A 51 2.22 4.33 -1.75
N LYS A 52 1.01 4.04 -1.30
CA LYS A 52 0.39 4.66 -0.12
C LYS A 52 0.39 3.65 0.99
N THR A 53 0.68 4.13 2.19
CA THR A 53 0.61 3.35 3.41
C THR A 53 -0.46 3.90 4.34
N ASP A 54 -0.90 3.05 5.26
CA ASP A 54 -1.68 3.44 6.43
C ASP A 54 -1.11 2.73 7.66
N GLU A 55 -1.33 3.31 8.83
CA GLU A 55 -0.83 2.79 10.11
C GLU A 55 -1.72 1.61 10.55
N ASP A 56 -1.11 0.55 11.06
CA ASP A 56 -1.81 -0.52 11.76
C ASP A 56 -1.71 -0.31 13.28
N PRO A 57 -2.79 0.12 13.95
CA PRO A 57 -2.77 0.37 15.39
C PRO A 57 -2.43 -0.86 16.23
N GLU A 58 -2.69 -2.07 15.72
CA GLU A 58 -2.37 -3.30 16.43
C GLU A 58 -0.87 -3.60 16.35
N GLU A 59 -0.24 -3.37 15.19
CA GLU A 59 1.22 -3.47 15.05
C GLU A 59 1.94 -2.35 15.82
N PHE A 60 1.44 -1.12 15.77
CA PHE A 60 1.95 -0.01 16.58
C PHE A 60 1.99 -0.39 18.07
N LYS A 61 0.86 -0.89 18.61
CA LYS A 61 0.79 -1.37 19.99
C LYS A 61 1.75 -2.54 20.24
N ARG A 62 1.83 -3.52 19.34
CA ARG A 62 2.68 -4.71 19.48
C ARG A 62 4.16 -4.36 19.57
N ILE A 63 4.61 -3.35 18.82
CA ILE A 63 5.99 -2.87 18.79
C ILE A 63 6.28 -2.09 20.07
N HIS A 64 5.47 -1.09 20.40
CA HIS A 64 5.72 -0.17 21.52
C HIS A 64 5.37 -0.73 22.91
N GLN A 65 4.69 -1.88 23.00
CA GLN A 65 4.53 -2.61 24.27
C GLN A 65 5.73 -3.49 24.62
N LYS A 66 6.69 -3.67 23.69
CA LYS A 66 7.91 -4.47 23.92
C LYS A 66 9.12 -3.62 24.29
N GLU A 67 9.00 -2.30 24.28
CA GLU A 67 10.00 -1.34 24.76
C GLU A 67 9.76 -0.95 26.22
#